data_AF-A0A015L8T7-F1
#
_entry.id   AF-A0A015L8T7-F1
#
_cell.length_a   1.000
_cell.length_b   1.000
_cell.length_c   1.000
_cell.angle_alpha   90.00
_cell.angle_beta   90.00
_cell.angle_gamma   90.00
#
_symmetry.space_group_name_H-M   'P 1'
#
loop_
_entity.id
_entity.type
_entity.pdbx_description
1 polymer ?
#
loop_
_entity_poly.entity_id
_entity_poly.type
_entity_poly.pdbx_seq_one_letter_code
_entity_poly.pdbx_strand_id
1 'polypeptide(L)'
;MISVGKQIASFLVVLFIIIISFAHTFYILLSPTSNFSFEKKNTNNDDPNNPWNIAPAYYQLFADGTVNQNQYFIQPPDGNTNMFVDFGTAIFAMYLFLIGDSSALSNWTYKDNPSLVILIVLFSLLVVVYLMNLLIGLLNNAIEKDNNKASYLVQKAEILAEIELLYLLPHQRRWHEWFPEVIYYYADVDKVRRKIKEMINEGEWNTGEFLELKQDLLNRLNIQHNPVDETTLKNILEEIRDLRSKLSQQQ
;
A
#
# COMPACT_ATOMS: atom_id res chain seq x y z
N MET A 1 -2.53 -9.15 0.89
CA MET A 1 -1.32 -8.27 0.92
C MET A 1 -0.73 -8.01 -0.46
N ILE A 2 -0.41 -9.04 -1.27
CA ILE A 2 0.07 -8.85 -2.66
C ILE A 2 -0.97 -8.09 -3.51
N SER A 3 -2.25 -8.41 -3.32
CA SER A 3 -3.40 -7.73 -3.94
C SER A 3 -3.49 -6.24 -3.55
N VAL A 4 -3.35 -5.92 -2.25
CA VAL A 4 -3.28 -4.53 -1.75
C VAL A 4 -2.15 -3.74 -2.42
N GLY A 5 -0.94 -4.31 -2.48
CA GLY A 5 0.23 -3.66 -3.10
C GLY A 5 0.01 -3.33 -4.57
N LYS A 6 -0.61 -4.25 -5.33
CA LYS A 6 -0.98 -4.03 -6.74
C LYS A 6 -1.98 -2.88 -6.90
N GLN A 7 -2.89 -2.73 -5.93
CA GLN A 7 -3.93 -1.69 -5.97
C GLN A 7 -3.37 -0.28 -5.70
N ILE A 8 -2.37 -0.14 -4.83
CA ILE A 8 -1.73 1.15 -4.51
C ILE A 8 -0.52 1.49 -5.39
N ALA A 9 0.00 0.54 -6.16
CA ALA A 9 1.22 0.72 -6.96
C ALA A 9 1.15 1.92 -7.92
N SER A 10 0.02 2.11 -8.60
CA SER A 10 -0.18 3.26 -9.51
C SER A 10 -0.04 4.60 -8.77
N PHE A 11 -0.57 4.68 -7.54
CA PHE A 11 -0.45 5.88 -6.71
C PHE A 11 1.01 6.12 -6.28
N LEU A 12 1.74 5.07 -5.89
CA LEU A 12 3.15 5.19 -5.50
C LEU A 12 4.02 5.70 -6.65
N VAL A 13 3.74 5.31 -7.89
CA VAL A 13 4.44 5.82 -9.08
C VAL A 13 4.18 7.33 -9.25
N VAL A 14 2.92 7.77 -9.11
CA VAL A 14 2.58 9.20 -9.19
C VAL A 14 3.29 9.99 -8.09
N LEU A 15 3.26 9.49 -6.85
CA LEU A 15 3.96 10.10 -5.72
C LEU A 15 5.47 10.22 -5.99
N PHE A 16 6.10 9.18 -6.52
CA PHE A 16 7.52 9.18 -6.85
C PHE A 16 7.87 10.23 -7.92
N ILE A 17 7.06 10.35 -8.98
CA ILE A 17 7.26 11.38 -10.02
C ILE A 17 7.15 12.79 -9.43
N ILE A 18 6.18 13.03 -8.55
CA ILE A 18 6.01 14.32 -7.87
C ILE A 18 7.22 14.64 -7.00
N ILE A 19 7.69 13.69 -6.18
CA ILE A 19 8.87 13.88 -5.32
C ILE A 19 10.10 14.21 -6.16
N ILE A 20 10.34 13.50 -7.27
CA ILE A 20 11.45 13.80 -8.19
C ILE A 20 11.33 15.20 -8.78
N SER A 21 10.12 15.62 -9.16
CA SER A 21 9.88 16.94 -9.74
C SER A 21 10.21 18.06 -8.76
N PHE A 22 9.82 17.89 -7.48
CA PHE A 22 10.20 18.83 -6.43
C PHE A 22 11.70 18.77 -6.16
N ALA A 23 12.30 17.58 -6.05
CA ALA A 23 13.74 17.41 -5.85
C ALA A 23 14.55 18.12 -6.93
N HIS A 24 14.13 18.02 -8.19
CA HIS A 24 14.73 18.72 -9.30
C HIS A 24 14.58 20.25 -9.19
N THR A 25 13.42 20.72 -8.76
CA THR A 25 13.17 22.16 -8.55
C THR A 25 14.05 22.72 -7.43
N PHE A 26 14.11 22.04 -6.28
CA PHE A 26 14.99 22.42 -5.17
C PHE A 26 16.46 22.33 -5.57
N TYR A 27 16.86 21.30 -6.32
CA TYR A 27 18.21 21.16 -6.85
C TYR A 27 18.61 22.35 -7.72
N ILE A 28 17.76 22.77 -8.66
CA ILE A 28 18.04 23.97 -9.48
C ILE A 28 18.11 25.22 -8.61
N LEU A 29 17.22 25.37 -7.63
CA LEU A 29 17.15 26.56 -6.79
C LEU A 29 18.33 26.69 -5.81
N LEU A 30 18.80 25.57 -5.26
CA LEU A 30 19.76 25.51 -4.15
C LEU A 30 21.14 24.97 -4.52
N SER A 31 21.33 24.55 -5.77
CA SER A 31 22.65 24.17 -6.25
C SER A 31 23.57 25.39 -6.35
N PRO A 32 24.86 25.24 -6.05
CA PRO A 32 25.84 26.28 -6.28
C PRO A 32 26.02 26.49 -7.79
N THR A 33 26.01 27.76 -8.20
CA THR A 33 26.25 28.18 -9.58
C THR A 33 27.74 28.21 -9.92
N SER A 34 28.58 28.36 -8.90
CA SER A 34 30.03 28.50 -9.01
C SER A 34 30.75 27.22 -8.61
N ASN A 35 31.88 26.94 -9.28
CA ASN A 35 32.76 25.84 -8.89
C ASN A 35 33.31 26.08 -7.48
N PHE A 36 33.30 25.04 -6.65
CA PHE A 36 33.77 25.11 -5.28
C PHE A 36 34.61 23.87 -4.92
N SER A 37 35.39 23.99 -3.84
CA SER A 37 36.13 22.88 -3.24
C SER A 37 35.88 22.87 -1.73
N PHE A 38 35.69 21.70 -1.15
CA PHE A 38 35.55 21.55 0.30
C PHE A 38 36.88 21.79 1.05
N GLU A 39 38.02 21.68 0.37
CA GLU A 39 39.34 21.85 1.00
C GLU A 39 39.78 23.32 1.07
N LYS A 40 39.26 24.17 0.19
CA LYS A 40 39.70 25.56 0.06
C LYS A 40 38.55 26.51 -0.20
N LYS A 41 38.40 27.47 0.71
CA LYS A 41 37.48 28.61 0.52
C LYS A 41 37.99 29.51 -0.60
N ASN A 42 37.12 29.80 -1.58
CA ASN A 42 37.35 30.82 -2.57
C ASN A 42 37.00 32.18 -1.98
N THR A 43 37.94 33.13 -2.00
CA THR A 43 37.78 34.43 -1.32
C THR A 43 36.82 35.39 -2.02
N ASN A 44 36.47 35.13 -3.29
CA ASN A 44 35.62 35.98 -4.11
C ASN A 44 34.40 35.19 -4.61
N ASN A 45 33.66 34.57 -3.69
CA ASN A 45 32.46 33.84 -4.05
C ASN A 45 31.20 34.46 -3.45
N ASP A 46 30.44 35.15 -4.30
CA ASP A 46 29.17 35.79 -3.95
C ASP A 46 27.96 34.86 -4.12
N ASP A 47 28.20 33.59 -4.45
CA ASP A 47 27.16 32.58 -4.63
C ASP A 47 26.50 32.22 -3.28
N PRO A 48 25.20 32.54 -3.07
CA PRO A 48 24.52 32.27 -1.81
C PRO A 48 24.37 30.77 -1.53
N ASN A 49 24.46 29.92 -2.55
CA ASN A 49 24.31 28.47 -2.43
C ASN A 49 25.64 27.75 -2.23
N ASN A 50 26.76 28.49 -2.17
CA ASN A 50 28.05 27.88 -1.92
C ASN A 50 28.11 27.27 -0.50
N PRO A 51 28.58 26.02 -0.34
CA PRO A 51 28.70 25.40 0.98
C PRO A 51 29.48 26.24 2.00
N TRP A 52 30.50 27.00 1.59
CA TRP A 52 31.26 27.89 2.47
C TRP A 52 30.50 29.12 2.95
N ASN A 53 29.47 29.55 2.23
CA ASN A 53 28.62 30.70 2.59
C ASN A 53 27.46 30.28 3.49
N ILE A 54 27.11 28.99 3.46
CA ILE A 54 26.05 28.38 4.24
C ILE A 54 26.58 27.77 5.55
N ALA A 55 27.85 27.37 5.57
CA ALA A 55 28.45 26.72 6.73
C ALA A 55 28.33 27.56 8.02
N PRO A 56 28.11 26.93 9.19
CA PRO A 56 28.02 27.64 10.45
C PRO A 56 29.26 28.49 10.74
N ALA A 57 29.05 29.78 10.96
CA ALA A 57 30.06 30.73 11.39
C ALA A 57 29.91 31.04 12.89
N TYR A 58 31.05 31.03 13.59
CA TYR A 58 31.13 31.29 15.02
C TYR A 58 31.76 32.65 15.27
N TYR A 59 31.10 33.43 16.13
CA TYR A 59 31.55 34.76 16.54
C TYR A 59 32.14 34.70 17.94
N GLN A 60 33.17 35.50 18.19
CA GLN A 60 33.78 35.60 19.52
C GLN A 60 32.85 36.42 20.44
N LEU A 61 32.53 35.84 21.60
CA LEU A 61 31.84 36.52 22.70
C LEU A 61 32.87 37.07 23.68
N PHE A 62 32.81 38.36 23.97
CA PHE A 62 33.64 39.00 24.99
C PHE A 62 33.00 38.89 26.37
N ALA A 63 33.81 39.06 27.42
CA ALA A 63 33.38 38.94 28.81
C ALA A 63 32.35 40.00 29.24
N ASP A 64 32.26 41.12 28.51
CA ASP A 64 31.28 42.19 28.70
C ASP A 64 29.93 41.90 28.00
N GLY A 65 29.79 40.75 27.35
CA GLY A 65 28.59 40.35 26.60
C GLY A 65 28.52 40.90 25.18
N THR A 66 29.53 41.65 24.72
CA THR A 66 29.57 42.12 23.33
C THR A 66 30.04 41.00 22.40
N VAL A 67 29.49 40.98 21.18
CA VAL A 67 29.84 40.02 20.13
C VAL A 67 30.76 40.71 19.13
N ASN A 68 31.92 40.11 18.87
CA ASN A 68 32.75 40.54 17.74
C ASN A 68 31.98 40.28 16.45
N GLN A 69 31.64 41.33 15.69
CA GLN A 69 30.90 41.19 14.44
C GLN A 69 31.73 40.54 13.32
N ASN A 70 33.05 40.44 13.50
CA ASN A 70 33.90 39.69 12.60
C ASN A 70 33.84 38.20 12.93
N GLN A 71 33.62 37.38 11.90
CA GLN A 71 33.64 35.91 12.02
C GLN A 71 34.99 35.45 12.57
N TYR A 72 34.97 34.62 13.62
CA TYR A 72 36.18 34.13 14.27
C TYR A 72 36.59 32.77 13.68
N PHE A 73 35.63 31.85 13.56
CA PHE A 73 35.82 30.55 12.91
C PHE A 73 34.63 30.20 12.02
N ILE A 74 34.88 29.47 10.94
CA ILE A 74 33.85 28.87 10.09
C ILE A 74 34.06 27.37 10.13
N GLN A 75 32.98 26.61 10.34
CA GLN A 75 33.05 25.15 10.22
C GLN A 75 33.36 24.78 8.76
N PRO A 76 34.37 23.93 8.49
CA PRO A 76 34.60 23.45 7.14
C PRO A 76 33.34 22.74 6.61
N PRO A 77 32.82 23.13 5.43
CA PRO A 77 31.65 22.48 4.86
C PRO A 77 32.00 21.05 4.45
N ASP A 78 30.98 20.20 4.48
CA ASP A 78 31.01 18.82 4.02
C ASP A 78 29.90 18.57 2.99
N GLY A 79 29.80 17.34 2.51
CA GLY A 79 28.76 16.94 1.55
C GLY A 79 27.32 17.11 2.06
N ASN A 80 27.11 17.24 3.36
CA ASN A 80 25.78 17.41 3.96
C ASN A 80 25.43 18.90 4.17
N THR A 81 26.42 19.79 4.15
CA THR A 81 26.23 21.23 4.35
C THR A 81 25.34 21.84 3.26
N ASN A 82 25.47 21.38 2.02
CA ASN A 82 24.47 21.64 0.98
C ASN A 82 24.17 20.33 0.23
N MET A 83 23.08 19.66 0.61
CA MET A 83 22.64 18.41 -0.01
C MET A 83 22.10 18.60 -1.44
N PHE A 84 21.99 19.82 -1.94
CA PHE A 84 21.52 20.12 -3.30
C PHE A 84 22.68 20.34 -4.29
N VAL A 85 23.92 20.08 -3.87
CA VAL A 85 25.09 20.04 -4.78
C VAL A 85 24.98 18.90 -5.79
N ASP A 86 24.51 17.73 -5.35
CA ASP A 86 24.32 16.54 -6.19
C ASP A 86 22.84 16.18 -6.26
N PHE A 87 22.40 15.69 -7.42
CA PHE A 87 20.99 15.35 -7.60
C PHE A 87 20.56 14.13 -6.77
N GLY A 88 21.46 13.17 -6.54
CA GLY A 88 21.19 12.02 -5.69
C GLY A 88 20.97 12.43 -4.23
N THR A 89 21.82 13.33 -3.72
CA THR A 89 21.65 13.89 -2.37
C THR A 89 20.43 14.81 -2.27
N ALA A 90 20.04 15.49 -3.35
CA ALA A 90 18.82 16.29 -3.40
C ALA A 90 17.56 15.44 -3.28
N ILE A 91 17.51 14.29 -3.97
CA ILE A 91 16.40 13.32 -3.80
C ILE A 91 16.35 12.83 -2.35
N PHE A 92 17.50 12.53 -1.75
CA PHE A 92 17.55 12.09 -0.36
C PHE A 92 17.10 13.19 0.63
N ALA A 93 17.48 14.44 0.40
CA ALA A 93 17.00 15.58 1.16
C ALA A 93 15.46 15.73 1.08
N MET A 94 14.87 15.52 -0.10
CA MET A 94 13.41 15.53 -0.23
C MET A 94 12.73 14.36 0.47
N TYR A 95 13.36 13.18 0.51
CA TYR A 95 12.88 12.05 1.30
C TYR A 95 12.93 12.35 2.80
N LEU A 96 14.01 12.95 3.30
CA LEU A 96 14.10 13.41 4.69
C LEU A 96 13.00 14.42 5.01
N PHE A 97 12.77 15.37 4.10
CA PHE A 97 11.72 16.36 4.27
C PHE A 97 10.31 15.75 4.26
N LEU A 98 10.08 14.70 3.46
CA LEU A 98 8.83 13.94 3.44
C LEU A 98 8.51 13.30 4.79
N ILE A 99 9.53 12.77 5.50
CA ILE A 99 9.38 12.17 6.83
C ILE A 99 9.43 13.20 7.97
N GLY A 100 9.54 14.50 7.64
CA GLY A 100 9.47 15.61 8.58
C GLY A 100 10.82 16.20 9.01
N ASP A 101 11.94 15.73 8.47
CA ASP A 101 13.26 16.30 8.74
C ASP A 101 13.58 17.43 7.75
N SER A 102 13.56 18.67 8.25
CA SER A 102 13.85 19.88 7.48
C SER A 102 15.30 20.37 7.60
N SER A 103 16.19 19.60 8.23
CA SER A 103 17.60 19.98 8.45
C SER A 103 18.33 20.32 7.15
N ALA A 104 18.02 19.60 6.07
CA ALA A 104 18.57 19.86 4.75
C ALA A 104 18.16 21.22 4.17
N LEU A 105 17.08 21.86 4.65
CA LEU A 105 16.53 23.13 4.15
C LEU A 105 16.67 24.28 5.16
N SER A 106 17.05 24.01 6.41
CA SER A 106 17.21 25.02 7.47
C SER A 106 18.45 25.88 7.34
N ASN A 107 19.32 25.54 6.40
CA ASN A 107 20.60 26.18 6.18
C ASN A 107 20.48 27.57 5.51
N TRP A 108 19.33 27.88 4.88
CA TRP A 108 19.06 29.17 4.26
C TRP A 108 18.17 30.05 5.12
N THR A 109 18.38 31.36 5.05
CA THR A 109 17.48 32.34 5.68
C THR A 109 16.17 32.43 4.89
N TYR A 110 15.05 32.13 5.55
CA TYR A 110 13.72 32.15 4.93
C TYR A 110 13.26 33.55 4.51
N LYS A 111 13.74 34.59 5.19
CA LYS A 111 13.37 35.98 4.90
C LYS A 111 13.91 36.45 3.54
N ASP A 112 15.10 36.00 3.19
CA ASP A 112 15.80 36.49 2.00
C ASP A 112 15.50 35.63 0.76
N ASN A 113 14.81 34.48 0.95
CA ASN A 113 14.54 33.49 -0.10
C ASN A 113 13.04 33.16 -0.18
N PRO A 114 12.18 34.09 -0.66
CA PRO A 114 10.74 33.88 -0.71
C PRO A 114 10.33 32.68 -1.58
N SER A 115 11.04 32.45 -2.69
CA SER A 115 10.81 31.30 -3.58
C SER A 115 10.99 29.97 -2.87
N LEU A 116 12.03 29.85 -2.03
CA LEU A 116 12.30 28.67 -1.21
C LEU A 116 11.14 28.41 -0.24
N VAL A 117 10.71 29.45 0.47
CA VAL A 117 9.60 29.35 1.43
C VAL A 117 8.31 28.92 0.76
N ILE A 118 7.98 29.50 -0.41
CA ILE A 118 6.80 29.11 -1.18
C ILE A 118 6.88 27.62 -1.56
N LEU A 119 8.03 27.15 -2.02
CA LEU A 119 8.23 25.76 -2.42
C LEU A 119 8.12 24.78 -1.23
N ILE A 120 8.67 25.15 -0.06
CA ILE A 120 8.56 24.40 1.20
C ILE A 120 7.09 24.27 1.62
N VAL A 121 6.35 25.37 1.62
CA VAL A 121 4.92 25.39 1.99
C VAL A 121 4.10 24.55 1.02
N LEU A 122 4.35 24.71 -0.29
CA LEU A 122 3.65 23.96 -1.33
C LEU A 122 3.91 22.46 -1.23
N PHE A 123 5.17 22.05 -1.06
CA PHE A 123 5.54 20.65 -0.89
C PHE A 123 4.89 20.05 0.36
N SER A 124 4.92 20.79 1.49
CA SER A 124 4.33 20.33 2.75
C SER A 124 2.82 20.12 2.60
N LEU A 125 2.10 21.09 2.01
CA LEU A 125 0.65 21.00 1.84
C LEU A 125 0.26 19.89 0.85
N LEU A 126 0.93 19.82 -0.31
CA LEU A 126 0.59 18.88 -1.36
C LEU A 126 1.03 17.45 -1.04
N VAL A 127 2.29 17.27 -0.66
CA VAL A 127 2.86 15.93 -0.51
C VAL A 127 2.62 15.40 0.90
N VAL A 128 3.07 16.14 1.92
CA VAL A 128 3.03 15.67 3.32
C VAL A 128 1.60 15.65 3.85
N VAL A 129 0.81 16.70 3.66
CA VAL A 129 -0.56 16.75 4.17
C VAL A 129 -1.53 16.03 3.24
N TYR A 130 -1.59 16.39 1.95
CA TYR A 130 -2.62 15.83 1.08
C TYR A 130 -2.30 14.40 0.61
N LEU A 131 -1.15 14.18 -0.05
CA LEU A 131 -0.85 12.88 -0.66
C LEU A 131 -0.59 11.78 0.38
N MET A 132 0.09 12.04 1.50
CA MET A 132 0.28 11.00 2.53
C MET A 132 -1.04 10.59 3.17
N ASN A 133 -1.91 11.54 3.49
CA ASN A 133 -3.23 11.21 4.06
C ASN A 133 -4.10 10.46 3.06
N LEU A 134 -4.04 10.83 1.77
CA LEU A 134 -4.70 10.09 0.70
C LEU A 134 -4.14 8.67 0.55
N LEU A 135 -2.81 8.49 0.63
CA LEU A 135 -2.15 7.19 0.59
C LEU A 135 -2.64 6.30 1.73
N ILE A 136 -2.70 6.82 2.96
CA ILE A 136 -3.19 6.09 4.13
C ILE A 136 -4.67 5.70 3.93
N GLY A 137 -5.50 6.60 3.42
CA GLY A 137 -6.91 6.32 3.12
C GLY A 137 -7.10 5.23 2.04
N LEU A 138 -6.32 5.31 0.96
CA LEU A 138 -6.33 4.29 -0.11
C LEU A 138 -5.83 2.94 0.40
N LEU A 139 -4.79 2.93 1.23
CA LEU A 139 -4.26 1.72 1.86
C LEU A 139 -5.32 1.08 2.76
N ASN A 140 -5.99 1.88 3.60
CA ASN A 140 -7.04 1.39 4.48
C ASN A 140 -8.20 0.74 3.70
N ASN A 141 -8.68 1.40 2.64
CA ASN A 141 -9.74 0.86 1.79
C ASN A 141 -9.31 -0.43 1.07
N ALA A 142 -8.09 -0.47 0.55
CA ALA A 142 -7.56 -1.67 -0.10
C ALA A 142 -7.41 -2.83 0.89
N ILE A 143 -6.98 -2.57 2.12
CA ILE A 143 -6.91 -3.58 3.20
C ILE A 143 -8.30 -4.09 3.53
N GLU A 144 -9.29 -3.21 3.68
CA GLU A 144 -10.67 -3.60 3.99
C GLU A 144 -11.25 -4.52 2.91
N LYS A 145 -11.02 -4.20 1.63
CA LYS A 145 -11.46 -5.01 0.50
C LYS A 145 -10.78 -6.38 0.43
N ASP A 146 -9.48 -6.46 0.78
CA ASP A 146 -8.68 -7.68 0.72
C ASP A 146 -8.74 -8.50 2.04
N ASN A 147 -9.41 -7.99 3.08
CA ASN A 147 -9.65 -8.67 4.35
C ASN A 147 -10.76 -9.75 4.23
N ASN A 148 -10.67 -10.56 3.17
CA ASN A 148 -11.57 -11.67 2.95
C ASN A 148 -10.89 -12.96 3.40
N LYS A 149 -11.48 -13.64 4.38
CA LYS A 149 -11.04 -14.96 4.87
C LYS A 149 -10.90 -15.97 3.72
N ALA A 150 -11.76 -15.89 2.70
CA ALA A 150 -11.67 -16.74 1.52
C ALA A 150 -10.37 -16.49 0.73
N SER A 151 -10.03 -15.23 0.44
CA SER A 151 -8.79 -14.87 -0.25
C SER A 151 -7.54 -15.31 0.51
N TYR A 152 -7.58 -15.28 1.85
CA TYR A 152 -6.50 -15.81 2.69
C TYR A 152 -6.36 -17.34 2.56
N LEU A 153 -7.48 -18.08 2.60
CA LEU A 153 -7.48 -19.53 2.45
C LEU A 153 -7.01 -19.96 1.06
N VAL A 154 -7.41 -19.24 0.00
CA VAL A 154 -6.94 -19.48 -1.37
C VAL A 154 -5.43 -19.27 -1.48
N GLN A 155 -4.90 -18.15 -0.97
CA GLN A 155 -3.44 -17.91 -0.95
C GLN A 155 -2.70 -19.00 -0.18
N LYS A 156 -3.24 -19.47 0.94
CA LYS A 156 -2.65 -20.57 1.71
C LYS A 156 -2.66 -21.88 0.93
N ALA A 157 -3.74 -22.19 0.22
CA ALA A 157 -3.84 -23.38 -0.62
C ALA A 157 -2.88 -23.32 -1.83
N GLU A 158 -2.72 -22.15 -2.45
CA GLU A 158 -1.78 -21.92 -3.53
C GLU A 158 -0.33 -22.17 -3.08
N ILE A 159 0.07 -21.61 -1.93
CA ILE A 159 1.40 -21.86 -1.35
C ILE A 159 1.61 -23.34 -1.03
N LEU A 160 0.59 -24.03 -0.48
CA LEU A 160 0.67 -25.45 -0.21
C LEU A 160 0.85 -26.27 -1.50
N ALA A 161 0.10 -25.95 -2.55
CA ALA A 161 0.23 -26.61 -3.85
C ALA A 161 1.62 -26.38 -4.48
N GLU A 162 2.19 -25.18 -4.36
CA GLU A 162 3.57 -24.91 -4.79
C GLU A 162 4.59 -25.74 -4.02
N ILE A 163 4.46 -25.84 -2.70
CA ILE A 163 5.32 -26.69 -1.86
C ILE A 163 5.21 -28.14 -2.29
N GLU A 164 3.99 -28.65 -2.47
CA GLU A 164 3.72 -30.02 -2.87
C GLU A 164 4.32 -30.36 -4.24
N LEU A 165 4.21 -29.45 -5.21
CA LEU A 165 4.68 -29.68 -6.57
C LEU A 165 6.20 -29.50 -6.73
N LEU A 166 6.77 -28.44 -6.14
CA LEU A 166 8.16 -28.02 -6.39
C LEU A 166 9.14 -28.52 -5.33
N TYR A 167 8.71 -28.64 -4.07
CA TYR A 167 9.62 -28.87 -2.94
C TYR A 167 9.55 -30.29 -2.36
N LEU A 168 8.49 -31.06 -2.65
CA LEU A 168 8.35 -32.44 -2.17
C LEU A 168 8.85 -33.48 -3.17
N LEU A 169 9.70 -34.39 -2.70
CA LEU A 169 10.16 -35.55 -3.45
C LEU A 169 9.00 -36.53 -3.71
N PRO A 170 9.06 -37.36 -4.78
CA PRO A 170 7.96 -38.26 -5.15
C PRO A 170 7.54 -39.23 -4.04
N HIS A 171 8.46 -39.61 -3.15
CA HIS A 171 8.15 -40.48 -2.02
C HIS A 171 7.43 -39.75 -0.89
N GLN A 172 7.77 -38.48 -0.62
CA GLN A 172 7.12 -37.65 0.41
C GLN A 172 5.66 -37.35 0.04
N ARG A 173 5.37 -37.11 -1.24
CA ARG A 173 3.99 -36.92 -1.75
C ARG A 173 3.09 -38.14 -1.62
N ARG A 174 3.68 -39.34 -1.51
CA ARG A 174 2.95 -40.60 -1.33
C ARG A 174 2.92 -41.05 0.13
N TRP A 175 3.42 -40.22 1.05
CA TRP A 175 3.44 -40.57 2.46
C TRP A 175 2.05 -40.35 3.08
N HIS A 176 1.37 -41.44 3.36
CA HIS A 176 -0.01 -41.46 3.84
C HIS A 176 -0.24 -40.71 5.15
N GLU A 177 0.82 -40.51 5.94
CA GLU A 177 0.77 -39.81 7.22
C GLU A 177 0.74 -38.28 7.04
N TRP A 178 1.31 -37.77 5.94
CA TRP A 178 1.26 -36.35 5.57
C TRP A 178 0.10 -36.05 4.61
N PHE A 179 -0.23 -37.01 3.75
CA PHE A 179 -1.31 -36.94 2.77
C PHE A 179 -2.29 -38.10 2.98
N PRO A 180 -3.17 -38.00 4.00
CA PRO A 180 -4.17 -39.02 4.25
C PRO A 180 -5.23 -39.04 3.15
N GLU A 181 -5.76 -40.23 2.86
CA GLU A 181 -6.85 -40.39 1.88
C GLU A 181 -8.16 -39.74 2.35
N VAL A 182 -8.36 -39.64 3.68
CA VAL A 182 -9.56 -39.07 4.29
C VAL A 182 -9.17 -38.04 5.36
N ILE A 183 -9.76 -36.84 5.27
CA ILE A 183 -9.59 -35.76 6.25
C ILE A 183 -10.87 -35.62 7.06
N TYR A 184 -10.80 -35.85 8.36
CA TYR A 184 -11.92 -35.62 9.27
C TYR A 184 -11.95 -34.15 9.71
N TYR A 185 -13.08 -33.48 9.51
CA TYR A 185 -13.29 -32.13 10.00
C TYR A 185 -14.42 -32.11 11.03
N TYR A 186 -14.13 -31.57 12.21
CA TYR A 186 -15.14 -31.36 13.24
C TYR A 186 -15.87 -30.04 12.96
N ALA A 187 -17.19 -30.14 12.75
CA ALA A 187 -18.05 -28.99 12.57
C ALA A 187 -19.11 -28.95 13.67
N ASP A 188 -19.40 -27.73 14.15
CA ASP A 188 -20.46 -27.48 15.11
C ASP A 188 -21.83 -27.75 14.44
N VAL A 189 -22.61 -28.63 15.05
CA VAL A 189 -23.90 -29.11 14.51
C VAL A 189 -24.87 -27.94 14.22
N ASP A 190 -24.89 -26.93 15.08
CA ASP A 190 -25.82 -25.80 14.95
C ASP A 190 -25.35 -24.82 13.87
N LYS A 191 -24.04 -24.62 13.70
CA LYS A 191 -23.50 -23.85 12.57
C LYS A 191 -23.79 -24.53 11.24
N VAL A 192 -23.61 -25.85 11.17
CA VAL A 192 -23.89 -26.62 9.95
C VAL A 192 -25.37 -26.55 9.58
N ARG A 193 -26.27 -26.78 10.55
CA ARG A 193 -27.72 -26.66 10.32
C ARG A 193 -28.13 -25.31 9.77
N ARG A 194 -27.58 -24.22 10.33
CA ARG A 194 -27.87 -22.86 9.88
C ARG A 194 -27.43 -22.63 8.43
N LYS A 195 -26.19 -23.03 8.11
CA LYS A 195 -25.65 -22.83 6.77
C LYS A 195 -26.39 -23.64 5.71
N ILE A 196 -26.80 -24.87 6.02
CA ILE A 196 -27.62 -25.68 5.10
C ILE A 196 -28.96 -25.00 4.82
N LYS A 197 -29.64 -24.45 5.85
CA LYS A 197 -30.89 -23.70 5.64
C LYS A 197 -30.68 -22.45 4.79
N GLU A 198 -29.60 -21.71 5.00
CA GLU A 198 -29.23 -20.57 4.15
C GLU A 198 -29.04 -20.99 2.69
N MET A 199 -28.26 -22.06 2.44
CA MET A 199 -28.02 -22.57 1.07
C MET A 199 -29.29 -23.08 0.38
N ILE A 200 -30.22 -23.66 1.13
CA ILE A 200 -31.54 -24.06 0.58
C ILE A 200 -32.32 -22.81 0.16
N ASN A 201 -32.38 -21.78 1.02
CA ASN A 201 -33.09 -20.54 0.71
C ASN A 201 -32.47 -19.77 -0.48
N GLU A 202 -31.15 -19.84 -0.62
CA GLU A 202 -30.40 -19.23 -1.74
C GLU A 202 -30.48 -20.06 -3.03
N GLY A 203 -31.05 -21.28 -2.98
CA GLY A 203 -31.16 -22.20 -4.10
C GLY A 203 -29.84 -22.90 -4.49
N GLU A 204 -28.79 -22.73 -3.70
CA GLU A 204 -27.45 -23.28 -3.92
C GLU A 204 -27.32 -24.75 -3.48
N TRP A 205 -28.25 -25.25 -2.67
CA TRP A 205 -28.19 -26.62 -2.13
C TRP A 205 -28.39 -27.72 -3.19
N ASN A 206 -29.21 -27.44 -4.20
CA ASN A 206 -29.69 -28.42 -5.18
C ASN A 206 -28.73 -28.61 -6.38
N THR A 207 -27.41 -28.65 -6.13
CA THR A 207 -26.44 -29.11 -7.14
C THR A 207 -26.55 -30.63 -7.32
N GLY A 208 -26.49 -31.11 -8.58
CA GLY A 208 -26.63 -32.54 -8.92
C GLY A 208 -25.52 -33.47 -8.41
N GLU A 209 -24.53 -32.91 -7.71
CA GLU A 209 -23.39 -33.64 -7.13
C GLU A 209 -23.69 -34.12 -5.71
N PHE A 210 -23.17 -35.31 -5.36
CA PHE A 210 -23.21 -35.89 -4.01
C PHE A 210 -24.61 -36.06 -3.39
N LEU A 211 -25.61 -36.42 -4.20
CA LEU A 211 -27.01 -36.52 -3.79
C LEU A 211 -27.21 -37.41 -2.53
N GLU A 212 -26.60 -38.60 -2.51
CA GLU A 212 -26.73 -39.56 -1.40
C GLU A 212 -26.14 -39.01 -0.09
N LEU A 213 -24.96 -38.40 -0.15
CA LEU A 213 -24.28 -37.81 1.01
C LEU A 213 -25.06 -36.62 1.59
N LYS A 214 -25.67 -35.79 0.72
CA LYS A 214 -26.53 -34.68 1.16
C LYS A 214 -27.76 -35.18 1.90
N GLN A 215 -28.39 -36.25 1.41
CA GLN A 215 -29.55 -36.86 2.07
C GLN A 215 -29.17 -37.47 3.43
N ASP A 216 -28.05 -38.19 3.52
CA ASP A 216 -27.57 -38.72 4.81
C ASP A 216 -27.27 -37.58 5.80
N LEU A 217 -26.68 -36.48 5.33
CA LEU A 217 -26.39 -35.31 6.15
C LEU A 217 -27.67 -34.63 6.68
N LEU A 218 -28.69 -34.45 5.82
CA LEU A 218 -29.99 -33.90 6.23
C LEU A 218 -30.67 -34.77 7.28
N ASN A 219 -30.63 -36.09 7.09
CA ASN A 219 -31.18 -37.07 8.03
C ASN A 219 -30.47 -37.01 9.39
N ARG A 220 -29.12 -37.01 9.40
CA ARG A 220 -28.31 -36.92 10.62
C ARG A 220 -28.51 -35.60 11.38
N LEU A 221 -28.73 -34.50 10.64
CA LEU A 221 -28.96 -33.18 11.23
C LEU A 221 -30.43 -32.92 11.58
N ASN A 222 -31.33 -33.82 11.21
CA ASN A 222 -32.78 -33.73 11.39
C ASN A 222 -33.39 -32.47 10.73
N ILE A 223 -32.95 -32.17 9.51
CA ILE A 223 -33.45 -31.05 8.70
C ILE A 223 -34.48 -31.60 7.70
N GLN A 224 -35.74 -31.17 7.80
CA GLN A 224 -36.75 -31.49 6.80
C GLN A 224 -36.51 -30.65 5.54
N HIS A 225 -36.12 -31.29 4.45
CA HIS A 225 -36.02 -30.68 3.13
C HIS A 225 -36.52 -31.69 2.09
N ASN A 226 -37.59 -31.33 1.38
CA ASN A 226 -38.17 -32.16 0.33
C ASN A 226 -37.75 -31.61 -1.04
N PRO A 227 -36.68 -32.11 -1.67
CA PRO A 227 -36.17 -31.56 -2.95
C PRO A 227 -37.17 -31.71 -4.10
N VAL A 228 -38.15 -32.59 -3.93
CA VAL A 228 -39.22 -32.86 -4.89
C VAL A 228 -40.13 -31.64 -5.04
N ASP A 229 -40.42 -30.86 -4.00
CA ASP A 229 -41.39 -29.77 -4.12
C ASP A 229 -40.88 -28.62 -5.00
N GLU A 230 -39.61 -28.24 -4.89
CA GLU A 230 -39.09 -27.02 -5.52
C GLU A 230 -38.77 -27.20 -7.01
N THR A 231 -38.23 -28.37 -7.38
CA THR A 231 -38.00 -28.77 -8.78
C THR A 231 -39.32 -29.00 -9.50
N THR A 232 -40.29 -29.63 -8.84
CA THR A 232 -41.64 -29.81 -9.40
C THR A 232 -42.38 -28.47 -9.50
N LEU A 233 -42.22 -27.55 -8.54
CA LEU A 233 -42.79 -26.20 -8.62
C LEU A 233 -42.23 -25.40 -9.81
N LYS A 234 -40.91 -25.44 -10.01
CA LYS A 234 -40.25 -24.75 -11.15
C LYS A 234 -40.74 -25.29 -12.48
N ASN A 235 -40.83 -26.61 -12.62
CA ASN A 235 -41.33 -27.26 -13.83
C ASN A 235 -42.80 -26.89 -14.10
N ILE A 236 -43.65 -26.89 -13.06
CA ILE A 236 -45.05 -26.46 -13.16
C ILE A 236 -45.15 -24.97 -13.56
N LEU A 237 -44.29 -24.11 -13.01
CA LEU A 237 -44.24 -22.68 -13.35
C LEU A 237 -43.81 -22.43 -14.79
N GLU A 238 -42.86 -23.20 -15.31
CA GLU A 238 -42.46 -23.14 -16.72
C GLU A 238 -43.57 -23.61 -17.66
N GLU A 239 -44.25 -24.72 -17.34
CA GLU A 239 -45.42 -25.20 -18.09
C GLU A 239 -46.54 -24.16 -18.13
N ILE A 240 -46.87 -23.54 -16.99
CA ILE A 240 -47.89 -22.48 -16.93
C ILE A 240 -47.47 -21.26 -17.78
N ARG A 241 -46.19 -20.92 -17.80
CA ARG A 241 -45.66 -19.79 -18.57
C ARG A 241 -45.72 -20.06 -20.07
N ASP A 242 -45.37 -21.27 -20.50
CA ASP A 242 -45.45 -21.71 -21.90
C ASP A 242 -46.90 -21.73 -22.38
N LEU A 243 -47.82 -22.30 -21.60
CA LEU A 243 -49.26 -22.27 -21.90
C LEU A 243 -49.80 -20.84 -22.04
N ARG A 244 -49.38 -19.93 -21.16
CA ARG A 244 -49.80 -18.53 -21.21
C ARG A 244 -49.28 -17.81 -22.47
N SER A 245 -48.05 -18.11 -22.90
CA SER A 245 -47.51 -17.54 -24.15
C SER A 245 -48.27 -18.03 -25.39
N LYS A 246 -48.63 -19.32 -25.43
CA LYS A 246 -49.41 -19.90 -26.54
C LYS A 246 -50.82 -19.32 -26.62
N LEU A 247 -51.47 -19.07 -25.48
CA LEU A 247 -52.77 -18.40 -25.40
C LEU A 247 -52.73 -16.95 -25.88
N SER A 248 -51.64 -16.22 -25.62
CA SER A 248 -51.49 -14.82 -26.06
C SER A 248 -51.24 -14.65 -27.56
N GLN A 249 -50.86 -15.71 -28.27
CA GLN A 249 -50.66 -15.71 -29.73
C GLN A 249 -51.92 -16.09 -30.53
N GLN A 250 -53.01 -16.48 -29.84
CA GLN A 250 -54.29 -16.85 -30.46
C GLN A 250 -55.38 -15.77 -30.34
N GLN A 251 -55.03 -14.56 -29.87
CA GLN A 251 -55.87 -13.35 -29.93
C GLN A 251 -55.28 -12.34 -30.91
#